data_AF-A0A1E7GNU8-F1
#
_entry.id   AF-A0A1E7GNU8-F1
#
_cell.length_a   1.000
_cell.length_b   1.000
_cell.length_c   1.000
_cell.angle_alpha   90.00
_cell.angle_beta   90.00
_cell.angle_gamma   90.00
#
_symmetry.space_group_name_H-M   'P 1'
#
loop_
_entity.id
_entity.type
_entity.pdbx_description
1 polymer ?
#
loop_
_entity_poly.entity_id
_entity_poly.type
_entity_poly.pdbx_seq_one_letter_code
_entity_poly.pdbx_strand_id
1 'polypeptide(L)'
;MEKKDFAAIRKKLGKTQKETATLLGISLKAVCSYEQGWRTIPTHVERQLLFLLTRKRKSSTKSQNCWELKNCPEERRNECPAWEFNSGKFCWFISGTICECAAQKSWNEKILICRNCIVMKDTK
;
A
#
# COMPACT_ATOMS: atom_id res chain seq x y z
N MET A 1 -6.44 -2.18 -8.32
CA MET A 1 -6.21 -3.60 -7.95
C MET A 1 -7.07 -4.53 -8.78
N GLU A 2 -6.55 -5.69 -9.18
CA GLU A 2 -7.34 -6.74 -9.85
C GLU A 2 -8.06 -7.67 -8.85
N LYS A 3 -9.17 -8.28 -9.26
CA LYS A 3 -9.95 -9.19 -8.40
C LYS A 3 -9.14 -10.37 -7.84
N LYS A 4 -8.22 -10.91 -8.64
CA LYS A 4 -7.32 -11.99 -8.24
C LYS A 4 -6.34 -11.55 -7.14
N ASP A 5 -5.82 -10.33 -7.25
CA ASP A 5 -4.94 -9.73 -6.24
C ASP A 5 -5.67 -9.56 -4.91
N PHE A 6 -6.89 -9.01 -4.94
CA PHE A 6 -7.71 -8.81 -3.74
C PHE A 6 -7.94 -10.12 -2.99
N ALA A 7 -8.40 -11.16 -3.69
CA ALA A 7 -8.65 -12.47 -3.12
C ALA A 7 -7.35 -13.11 -2.58
N ALA A 8 -6.23 -12.97 -3.30
CA ALA A 8 -4.94 -13.47 -2.86
C ALA A 8 -4.45 -12.79 -1.57
N ILE A 9 -4.60 -11.47 -1.46
CA ILE A 9 -4.21 -10.72 -0.25
C ILE A 9 -5.10 -11.12 0.92
N ARG A 10 -6.42 -11.24 0.74
CA ARG A 10 -7.31 -11.72 1.80
C ARG A 10 -6.90 -13.11 2.30
N LYS A 11 -6.59 -14.04 1.39
CA LYS A 11 -6.09 -15.38 1.74
C LYS A 11 -4.78 -15.31 2.50
N LYS A 12 -3.82 -14.47 2.07
CA LYS A 12 -2.57 -14.20 2.81
C LYS A 12 -2.84 -13.62 4.19
N LEU A 13 -3.87 -12.79 4.34
CA LEU A 13 -4.34 -12.27 5.63
C LEU A 13 -4.99 -13.35 6.51
N GLY A 14 -5.34 -14.51 5.95
CA GLY A 14 -5.98 -15.60 6.69
C GLY A 14 -7.39 -15.21 7.16
N LYS A 15 -8.09 -14.40 6.36
CA LYS A 15 -9.40 -13.84 6.70
C LYS A 15 -10.51 -14.35 5.78
N THR A 16 -11.69 -14.54 6.36
CA THR A 16 -12.93 -14.80 5.63
C THR A 16 -13.42 -13.52 4.95
N GLN A 17 -14.33 -13.63 3.97
CA GLN A 17 -14.94 -12.46 3.33
C GLN A 17 -15.68 -11.57 4.35
N LYS A 18 -16.33 -12.18 5.36
CA LYS A 18 -17.04 -11.48 6.43
C LYS A 18 -16.08 -10.68 7.32
N GLU A 19 -14.99 -11.29 7.79
CA GLU A 19 -14.00 -10.57 8.59
C GLU A 19 -13.31 -9.46 7.78
N THR A 20 -13.02 -9.71 6.50
CA THR A 20 -12.47 -8.66 5.62
C THR A 20 -13.43 -7.50 5.44
N ALA A 21 -14.73 -7.77 5.30
CA ALA A 21 -15.75 -6.73 5.24
C ALA A 21 -15.76 -5.87 6.52
N THR A 22 -15.71 -6.51 7.69
CA THR A 22 -15.62 -5.83 8.99
C THR A 22 -14.34 -4.99 9.11
N LEU A 23 -13.18 -5.55 8.75
CA LEU A 23 -11.89 -4.84 8.83
C LEU A 23 -11.82 -3.63 7.89
N LEU A 24 -12.47 -3.71 6.73
CA LEU A 24 -12.50 -2.64 5.73
C LEU A 24 -13.67 -1.66 5.93
N GLY A 25 -14.57 -1.92 6.89
CA GLY A 25 -15.73 -1.07 7.15
C GLY A 25 -16.73 -1.03 5.98
N ILE A 26 -16.87 -2.13 5.24
CA ILE A 26 -17.76 -2.24 4.07
C ILE A 26 -18.69 -3.44 4.19
N SER A 27 -19.71 -3.51 3.33
CA SER A 27 -20.64 -4.65 3.32
C SER A 27 -19.97 -5.94 2.81
N LEU A 28 -20.43 -7.09 3.32
CA LEU A 28 -20.04 -8.40 2.79
C LEU A 28 -20.31 -8.52 1.28
N LYS A 29 -21.45 -7.97 0.82
CA LYS A 29 -21.81 -7.94 -0.60
C LYS A 29 -20.77 -7.19 -1.44
N ALA A 30 -20.19 -6.10 -0.93
CA ALA A 30 -19.13 -5.37 -1.62
C ALA A 30 -17.87 -6.23 -1.78
N VAL A 31 -17.44 -6.91 -0.71
CA VAL A 31 -16.31 -7.85 -0.76
C VAL A 31 -16.53 -8.96 -1.79
N CYS A 32 -17.70 -9.62 -1.76
CA CYS A 32 -18.05 -10.66 -2.74
C CYS A 32 -18.02 -10.11 -4.17
N SER A 33 -18.60 -8.93 -4.38
CA SER A 33 -18.66 -8.25 -5.66
C SER A 33 -17.27 -7.93 -6.23
N TYR A 34 -16.32 -7.51 -5.37
CA TYR A 34 -14.93 -7.28 -5.76
C TYR A 34 -14.21 -8.57 -6.18
N GLU A 35 -14.37 -9.67 -5.42
CA GLU A 35 -13.72 -10.94 -5.74
C GLU A 35 -14.28 -11.58 -7.02
N GLN A 36 -15.58 -11.40 -7.29
CA GLN A 36 -16.22 -11.87 -8.52
C GLN A 36 -15.85 -10.98 -9.73
N GLY A 37 -15.51 -9.72 -9.47
CA GLY A 37 -15.20 -8.72 -10.50
C GLY A 37 -16.44 -8.01 -11.04
N TRP A 38 -17.55 -8.01 -10.29
CA TRP A 38 -18.76 -7.25 -10.64
C TRP A 38 -18.63 -5.76 -10.35
N ARG A 39 -17.70 -5.38 -9.48
CA ARG A 39 -17.37 -3.98 -9.17
C ARG A 39 -15.87 -3.78 -9.18
N THR A 40 -15.43 -2.61 -9.63
CA THR A 40 -14.04 -2.17 -9.48
C THR A 40 -13.74 -1.92 -8.01
N ILE A 41 -12.52 -2.24 -7.59
CA ILE A 41 -12.06 -2.03 -6.21
C ILE A 41 -11.66 -0.56 -6.06
N PRO A 42 -12.31 0.20 -5.15
CA PRO A 42 -11.94 1.59 -4.90
C PRO A 42 -10.51 1.73 -4.35
N THR A 43 -9.87 2.86 -4.62
CA THR A 43 -8.48 3.13 -4.21
C THR A 43 -8.28 3.08 -2.69
N HIS A 44 -9.24 3.59 -1.91
CA HIS A 44 -9.18 3.54 -0.45
C HIS A 44 -9.25 2.09 0.09
N VAL A 45 -10.02 1.22 -0.56
CA VAL A 45 -10.11 -0.21 -0.22
C VAL A 45 -8.78 -0.90 -0.51
N GLU A 46 -8.20 -0.69 -1.70
CA GLU A 46 -6.87 -1.21 -2.04
C GLU A 46 -5.80 -0.73 -1.04
N ARG A 47 -5.81 0.57 -0.73
CA ARG A 47 -4.87 1.19 0.21
C ARG A 47 -4.95 0.57 1.60
N GLN A 48 -6.15 0.41 2.16
CA GLN A 48 -6.35 -0.18 3.48
C GLN A 48 -6.00 -1.67 3.50
N LEU A 49 -6.35 -2.42 2.45
CA LEU A 49 -6.03 -3.84 2.35
C LEU A 49 -4.51 -4.08 2.29
N LEU A 50 -3.79 -3.28 1.50
CA LEU A 50 -2.33 -3.32 1.45
C LEU A 50 -1.70 -2.95 2.79
N PHE A 51 -2.26 -1.95 3.49
CA PHE A 51 -1.80 -1.60 4.83
C PHE A 51 -1.91 -2.79 5.79
N LEU A 52 -3.06 -3.45 5.86
CA LEU A 52 -3.25 -4.65 6.68
C LEU A 52 -2.25 -5.76 6.31
N LEU A 53 -1.99 -5.96 5.02
CA LEU A 53 -1.00 -6.94 4.57
C LEU A 53 0.41 -6.61 5.07
N THR A 54 0.80 -5.33 5.05
CA THR A 54 2.12 -4.92 5.58
C THR A 54 2.22 -5.12 7.10
N ARG A 55 1.12 -5.03 7.85
CA ARG A 55 1.10 -5.25 9.30
C ARG A 55 1.13 -6.73 9.69
N LYS A 56 0.56 -7.62 8.88
CA LYS A 56 0.59 -9.06 9.16
C LYS A 56 1.99 -9.67 9.05
N ARG A 57 2.85 -9.11 8.21
CA ARG A 57 4.21 -9.61 7.97
C ARG A 57 5.08 -9.25 9.18
N LYS A 58 5.66 -10.25 9.85
CA LYS A 58 6.68 -10.03 10.88
C LYS A 58 7.90 -9.41 10.21
N SER A 59 8.21 -8.16 10.52
CA SER A 59 9.43 -7.48 10.06
C SER A 59 10.62 -8.12 10.75
N SER A 60 11.41 -8.93 10.05
CA SER A 60 12.69 -9.45 10.58
C SER A 60 13.80 -8.39 10.55
N THR A 61 13.63 -7.33 9.76
CA THR A 61 14.57 -6.23 9.61
C THR A 61 14.14 -4.99 10.40
N LYS A 62 15.12 -4.27 10.97
CA LYS A 62 14.91 -2.93 11.53
C LYS A 62 14.26 -2.08 10.44
N SER A 63 13.15 -1.43 10.79
CA SER A 63 12.37 -0.59 9.89
C SER A 63 13.18 0.65 9.49
N GLN A 64 13.96 0.55 8.41
CA GLN A 64 14.63 1.71 7.83
C GLN A 64 13.62 2.60 7.12
N ASN A 65 13.87 3.90 7.14
CA ASN A 65 13.00 4.85 6.47
C ASN A 65 13.19 4.79 4.95
N CYS A 66 12.18 5.20 4.18
CA CYS A 66 12.27 5.13 2.72
C CYS A 66 13.43 5.94 2.15
N TRP A 67 13.76 7.09 2.76
CA TRP A 67 14.81 7.98 2.32
C TRP A 67 16.22 7.51 2.68
N GLU A 68 16.36 6.68 3.72
CA GLU A 68 17.62 5.99 4.04
C GLU A 68 17.86 4.88 3.02
N LEU A 69 16.84 4.05 2.78
CA LEU A 69 16.92 2.94 1.81
C LEU A 69 17.16 3.40 0.37
N LYS A 70 16.62 4.57 0.00
CA LYS A 70 16.77 5.14 -1.34
C LYS A 70 17.90 6.18 -1.45
N ASN A 71 18.65 6.44 -0.37
CA ASN A 71 19.68 7.47 -0.30
C ASN A 71 19.19 8.82 -0.88
N CYS A 72 18.04 9.31 -0.40
CA CYS A 72 17.46 10.55 -0.92
C CYS A 72 18.30 11.77 -0.51
N PRO A 73 18.64 12.68 -1.44
CA PRO A 73 19.33 13.93 -1.10
C PRO A 73 18.47 14.80 -0.19
N GLU A 74 19.11 15.65 0.61
CA GLU A 74 18.46 16.50 1.61
C GLU A 74 17.41 17.43 1.02
N GLU A 75 17.73 18.08 -0.09
CA GLU A 75 16.81 18.95 -0.85
C GLU A 75 15.49 18.22 -1.16
N ARG A 76 15.57 17.00 -1.70
CA ARG A 76 14.39 16.17 -2.01
C ARG A 76 13.67 15.70 -0.75
N ARG A 77 14.39 15.40 0.34
CA ARG A 77 13.76 14.96 1.59
C ARG A 77 12.89 16.09 2.15
N ASN A 78 13.39 17.32 2.19
CA ASN A 78 12.67 18.46 2.74
C ASN A 78 11.37 18.79 1.99
N GLU A 79 11.30 18.48 0.69
CA GLU A 79 10.08 18.66 -0.11
C GLU A 79 9.14 17.45 -0.12
N CYS A 80 9.55 16.30 0.42
CA CYS A 80 8.80 15.06 0.30
C CYS A 80 7.80 14.88 1.46
N PRO A 81 6.50 14.69 1.19
CA PRO A 81 5.50 14.41 2.22
C PRO A 81 5.82 13.21 3.11
N ALA A 82 6.57 12.22 2.60
CA ALA A 82 6.97 11.08 3.41
C ALA A 82 7.91 11.49 4.55
N TRP A 83 8.78 12.49 4.33
CA TRP A 83 9.67 13.05 5.33
C TRP A 83 8.92 14.02 6.25
N GLU A 84 8.15 14.95 5.67
CA GLU A 84 7.33 15.93 6.41
C GLU A 84 6.43 15.25 7.45
N PHE A 85 5.73 14.19 7.06
CA PHE A 85 4.82 13.45 7.95
C PHE A 85 5.49 12.24 8.62
N ASN A 86 6.82 12.17 8.65
CA ASN A 86 7.60 11.10 9.27
C ASN A 86 7.05 9.68 8.99
N SER A 87 6.75 9.41 7.74
CA SER A 87 6.01 8.21 7.33
C SER A 87 6.89 6.97 7.16
N GLY A 88 8.22 7.16 7.16
CA GLY A 88 9.20 6.09 7.06
C GLY A 88 8.92 5.14 5.90
N LYS A 89 8.77 3.84 6.20
CA LYS A 89 8.46 2.81 5.19
C LYS A 89 7.05 2.88 4.59
N PHE A 90 6.17 3.72 5.13
CA PHE A 90 4.81 3.91 4.61
C PHE A 90 4.71 5.04 3.58
N CYS A 91 5.84 5.49 3.00
CA CYS A 91 5.84 6.48 1.93
C CYS A 91 4.89 6.12 0.77
N TRP A 92 4.71 4.82 0.47
CA TRP A 92 3.79 4.35 -0.57
C TRP A 92 2.31 4.68 -0.26
N PHE A 93 1.95 4.85 1.01
CA PHE A 93 0.57 5.13 1.46
C PHE A 93 0.14 6.59 1.19
N ILE A 94 1.08 7.55 1.25
CA ILE A 94 0.80 9.00 1.16
C ILE A 94 0.86 9.49 -0.28
N SER A 95 -0.18 10.13 -0.80
CA SER A 95 -0.13 10.73 -2.15
C SER A 95 0.85 11.92 -2.21
N GLY A 96 1.37 12.24 -3.40
CA GLY A 96 2.26 13.42 -3.58
C GLY A 96 3.72 13.22 -3.18
N THR A 97 4.12 12.02 -2.75
CA THR A 97 5.53 11.71 -2.49
C THR A 97 6.40 11.88 -3.74
N ILE A 98 7.55 12.53 -3.57
CA ILE A 98 8.51 12.82 -4.64
C ILE A 98 9.53 11.68 -4.70
N CYS A 99 9.22 10.66 -5.48
CA CYS A 99 10.13 9.54 -5.76
C CYS A 99 10.78 9.77 -7.13
N GLU A 100 12.09 9.57 -7.24
CA GLU A 100 12.82 9.70 -8.53
C GLU A 100 12.58 11.07 -9.22
N CYS A 101 12.49 12.14 -8.40
CA CYS A 101 12.18 13.52 -8.82
C CYS A 101 10.80 13.71 -9.48
N ALA A 102 9.89 12.74 -9.39
CA ALA A 102 8.55 12.85 -9.95
C ALA A 102 7.48 12.68 -8.87
N ALA A 103 6.61 13.68 -8.72
CA ALA A 103 5.35 13.51 -8.02
C ALA A 103 4.41 12.66 -8.90
N GLN A 104 3.96 11.53 -8.36
CA GLN A 104 3.00 10.67 -9.06
C GLN A 104 1.59 11.25 -8.92
N LYS A 105 0.92 11.50 -10.05
CA LYS A 105 -0.37 12.21 -10.11
C LYS A 105 -1.54 11.36 -9.61
N SER A 106 -1.50 10.05 -9.87
CA SER A 106 -2.57 9.13 -9.49
C SER A 106 -2.09 8.00 -8.57
N TRP A 107 -3.01 7.47 -7.76
CA TRP A 107 -2.76 6.28 -6.94
C TRP A 107 -2.36 5.06 -7.79
N ASN A 108 -3.01 4.89 -8.95
CA ASN A 108 -2.82 3.73 -9.81
C ASN A 108 -1.41 3.69 -10.39
N GLU A 109 -0.90 4.80 -10.91
CA GLU A 109 0.49 4.91 -11.38
C GLU A 109 1.47 4.70 -10.23
N LYS A 110 1.22 5.38 -9.11
CA LYS A 110 2.09 5.31 -7.94
C LYS A 110 2.24 3.89 -7.41
N ILE A 111 1.14 3.15 -7.25
CA ILE A 111 1.18 1.83 -6.63
C ILE A 111 1.88 0.81 -7.52
N LEU A 112 1.83 0.96 -8.84
CA LEU A 112 2.58 0.11 -9.79
C LEU A 112 4.09 0.26 -9.59
N ILE A 113 4.57 1.50 -9.42
CA ILE A 113 5.99 1.79 -9.13
C ILE A 113 6.35 1.27 -7.73
N CYS A 114 5.50 1.57 -6.74
CA CYS A 114 5.76 1.21 -5.34
C CYS A 114 5.81 -0.31 -5.12
N ARG A 115 4.98 -1.11 -5.81
CA ARG A 115 5.04 -2.59 -5.78
C ARG A 115 6.42 -3.13 -6.19
N ASN A 116 7.17 -2.37 -6.97
CA ASN A 116 8.52 -2.71 -7.43
C ASN A 116 9.65 -2.04 -6.63
N CYS A 117 9.33 -1.18 -5.66
CA CYS A 117 10.31 -0.45 -4.85
C CYS A 117 10.83 -1.32 -3.69
N ILE A 118 12.12 -1.16 -3.33
CA ILE A 118 12.75 -1.85 -2.20
C ILE A 118 11.97 -1.66 -0.89
N VAL A 119 11.46 -0.45 -0.64
CA VAL A 119 10.70 -0.09 0.56
C VAL A 119 9.43 -0.95 0.73
N MET A 120 8.79 -1.32 -0.38
CA MET A 120 7.63 -2.23 -0.36
C MET A 120 8.03 -3.68 -0.61
N LYS A 121 9.12 -3.95 -1.35
CA LYS A 121 9.64 -5.29 -1.64
C LYS A 121 10.29 -5.97 -0.43
N ASP A 122 10.78 -5.22 0.55
CA ASP A 122 11.17 -5.76 1.87
C ASP A 122 9.99 -6.34 2.65
N THR A 123 8.79 -6.28 2.07
CA THR A 123 7.65 -7.05 2.52
C THR A 123 7.45 -8.36 1.76
N LYS A 124 8.24 -8.73 0.74
CA LYS A 124 8.03 -9.95 -0.05
C LYS A 124 8.19 -11.22 0.77
#